data_AF-A0A920W4X4-F1
#
_entry.id   AF-A0A920W4X4-F1
#
_cell.length_a   1.000
_cell.length_b   1.000
_cell.length_c   1.000
_cell.angle_alpha   90.00
_cell.angle_beta   90.00
_cell.angle_gamma   90.00
#
_symmetry.space_group_name_H-M   'P 1'
#
loop_
_entity.id
_entity.type
_entity.pdbx_description
1 polymer ?
#
loop_
_entity_poly.entity_id
_entity_poly.type
_entity_poly.pdbx_seq_one_letter_code
_entity_poly.pdbx_strand_id
1 'polypeptide(L)' 'MGGYARWRKFPLWAPGWQRPEVPEDGRWTVAVTFSEPGHYVLRAIAHDGGLATVDDVTVVVSP' A
#
# COMPACT_ATOMS: atom_id res chain seq x y z
N MET A 1 -10.64 -40.34 2.17
CA MET A 1 -11.33 -39.36 1.31
C MET A 1 -11.26 -38.02 2.04
N GLY A 2 -10.28 -37.17 1.75
CA GLY A 2 -10.40 -36.11 0.74
C GLY A 2 -10.01 -34.78 1.41
N GLY A 3 -8.75 -34.65 1.84
CA GLY A 3 -8.25 -33.46 2.51
C GLY A 3 -7.96 -32.36 1.49
N TYR A 4 -8.75 -31.29 1.52
CA TYR A 4 -8.47 -30.07 0.76
C TYR A 4 -7.22 -29.40 1.33
N ALA A 5 -6.06 -29.73 0.76
CA ALA A 5 -4.83 -29.01 1.01
C ALA A 5 -4.99 -27.58 0.46
N ARG A 6 -5.11 -26.64 1.40
CA ARG A 6 -5.01 -25.19 1.26
C ARG A 6 -3.76 -24.82 0.45
N TRP A 7 -3.90 -24.59 -0.85
CA TRP A 7 -2.86 -23.95 -1.65
C TRP A 7 -3.06 -22.43 -1.59
N ARG A 8 -2.36 -21.75 -0.66
CA ARG A 8 -2.09 -20.31 -0.79
C ARG A 8 -1.13 -20.16 -1.97
N LYS A 9 -1.69 -20.00 -3.18
CA LYS A 9 -0.93 -19.61 -4.37
C LYS A 9 -0.39 -18.21 -4.15
N PHE A 10 0.89 -18.10 -3.83
CA PHE A 10 1.58 -16.80 -3.83
C PHE A 10 1.68 -16.31 -5.29
N PRO A 11 1.52 -15.00 -5.56
CA PRO A 11 1.80 -14.46 -6.87
C PRO A 11 3.25 -14.76 -7.28
N LEU A 12 3.48 -15.13 -8.55
CA LEU A 12 4.82 -15.49 -9.05
C LEU A 12 5.84 -14.34 -8.90
N TRP A 13 5.35 -13.10 -8.85
CA TRP A 13 6.16 -11.90 -8.69
C TRP A 13 6.48 -11.56 -7.21
N ALA A 14 5.83 -12.21 -6.23
CA ALA A 14 6.15 -12.04 -4.81
C ALA A 14 5.96 -13.35 -4.02
N PRO A 15 6.88 -14.32 -4.17
CA PRO A 15 6.86 -15.55 -3.38
C PRO A 15 6.91 -15.24 -1.88
N GLY A 16 5.98 -15.81 -1.10
CA GLY A 16 5.93 -15.62 0.34
C GLY A 16 5.26 -14.31 0.80
N TRP A 17 4.80 -13.46 -0.12
CA TRP A 17 4.04 -12.27 0.26
C TRP A 17 2.72 -12.66 0.92
N GLN A 18 2.50 -12.11 2.11
CA GLN A 18 1.21 -12.16 2.78
C GLN A 18 0.67 -10.75 2.83
N ARG A 19 -0.63 -10.62 2.53
CA ARG A 19 -1.32 -9.35 2.72
C ARG A 19 -1.17 -8.93 4.19
N PRO A 20 -0.81 -7.67 4.48
CA PRO A 20 -0.89 -7.16 5.83
C PRO A 20 -2.30 -7.34 6.40
N GLU A 21 -2.42 -7.40 7.71
CA GLU A 21 -3.73 -7.36 8.35
C GLU A 21 -4.44 -6.07 7.98
N VAL A 22 -5.75 -6.17 7.70
CA VAL A 22 -6.54 -4.99 7.36
C VAL A 22 -6.73 -4.18 8.64
N PRO A 23 -6.45 -2.86 8.63
CA PRO A 23 -6.71 -2.01 9.79
C PRO A 23 -8.18 -2.10 10.25
N GLU A 24 -8.41 -2.14 11.56
CA GLU A 24 -9.75 -2.28 12.14
C GLU A 24 -10.70 -1.14 11.72
N ASP A 25 -10.17 0.07 11.56
CA ASP A 25 -10.89 1.26 11.12
C ASP A 25 -10.96 1.42 9.59
N GLY A 26 -10.40 0.47 8.84
CA GLY A 26 -10.30 0.53 7.39
C GLY A 26 -9.35 1.61 6.85
N ARG A 27 -8.55 2.26 7.71
CA ARG A 27 -7.66 3.36 7.32
C ARG A 27 -6.21 2.90 7.21
N TRP A 28 -5.69 2.91 5.99
CA TRP A 28 -4.25 2.74 5.75
C TRP A 28 -3.52 4.05 6.06
N THR A 29 -2.47 3.98 6.89
CA THR A 29 -1.66 5.13 7.30
C THR A 29 -0.24 4.99 6.77
N VAL A 30 0.30 6.08 6.23
CA VAL A 30 1.69 6.20 5.77
C VAL A 30 2.32 7.39 6.48
N ALA A 31 3.57 7.23 6.94
CA ALA A 31 4.35 8.30 7.55
C ALA A 31 5.56 8.63 6.66
N VAL A 32 5.82 9.93 6.47
CA VAL A 32 6.93 10.46 5.67
C VAL A 32 7.61 11.56 6.48
N THR A 33 8.94 11.57 6.48
CA THR A 33 9.76 12.60 7.13
C THR A 33 10.55 13.36 6.07
N PHE A 34 10.58 14.69 6.18
CA PHE A 34 11.36 15.57 5.33
C PHE A 34 12.47 16.22 6.17
N SER A 35 13.73 16.09 5.74
CA SER A 35 14.89 16.66 6.44
C SER A 35 15.33 18.01 5.86
N GLU A 36 14.80 18.39 4.71
CA GLU A 36 15.20 19.60 3.98
C GLU A 36 13.95 20.39 3.58
N PRO A 37 14.03 21.73 3.51
CA PRO A 37 12.99 22.54 2.90
C PRO A 37 12.79 22.20 1.43
N GLY A 38 11.54 22.22 0.96
CA GLY A 38 11.21 21.88 -0.43
C GLY A 38 9.72 21.74 -0.71
N HIS A 39 9.38 21.53 -1.98
CA HIS A 39 8.04 21.21 -2.44
C HIS A 39 7.99 19.73 -2.83
N TYR A 40 7.19 18.95 -2.11
CA TYR A 40 7.05 17.52 -2.31
C TYR A 40 5.64 17.19 -2.78
N VAL A 41 5.52 16.25 -3.72
CA VAL A 41 4.23 15.66 -4.10
C VAL A 41 4.23 14.22 -3.63
N LEU A 42 3.34 13.90 -2.69
CA LEU A 42 3.10 12.53 -2.23
C LEU A 42 1.93 11.97 -3.03
N ARG A 43 2.16 10.85 -3.74
CA ARG A 43 1.12 10.17 -4.53
C ARG A 43 0.62 8.92 -3.82
N ALA A 44 -0.66 8.88 -3.51
CA ALA A 44 -1.35 7.67 -3.06
C ALA A 44 -1.96 6.95 -4.26
N ILE A 45 -1.78 5.63 -4.32
CA ILE A 45 -2.37 4.77 -5.35
C ILE A 45 -3.10 3.62 -4.65
N ALA A 46 -4.40 3.51 -4.89
CA ALA A 46 -5.22 2.39 -4.44
C ALA A 46 -5.77 1.64 -5.64
N HIS A 47 -5.70 0.31 -5.64
CA HIS A 47 -6.21 -0.51 -6.74
C HIS A 47 -6.82 -1.81 -6.22
N ASP A 48 -7.81 -2.33 -6.93
CA ASP A 48 -8.48 -3.61 -6.63
C ASP A 48 -8.04 -4.76 -7.57
N GLY A 49 -7.08 -4.47 -8.46
CA GLY A 49 -6.58 -5.38 -9.49
C GLY A 49 -7.22 -5.18 -10.87
N GLY A 50 -8.30 -4.38 -10.97
CA GLY A 50 -8.88 -3.95 -12.25
C GLY A 50 -8.81 -2.44 -12.44
N LEU A 51 -9.21 -1.68 -11.42
CA LEU A 51 -9.19 -0.21 -11.42
C LEU A 51 -8.18 0.31 -10.41
N ALA A 52 -7.65 1.50 -10.70
CA ALA A 52 -6.80 2.26 -9.80
C ALA A 52 -7.35 3.67 -9.61
N THR A 53 -7.29 4.17 -8.37
CA THR A 53 -7.50 5.57 -8.02
C THR A 53 -6.17 6.15 -7.59
N VAL A 54 -5.91 7.39 -8.01
CA VAL A 54 -4.69 8.13 -7.69
C VAL A 54 -5.10 9.44 -7.03
N ASP A 55 -4.39 9.81 -5.98
CA ASP A 55 -4.52 11.11 -5.32
C ASP A 55 -3.14 11.68 -5.00
N ASP A 56 -2.98 12.98 -5.22
CA ASP A 56 -1.71 13.69 -5.04
C ASP A 56 -1.85 14.74 -3.93
N VAL A 57 -0.95 14.69 -2.94
CA VAL A 57 -0.87 15.66 -1.85
C VAL A 57 0.41 16.47 -2.00
N THR A 58 0.27 17.78 -2.19
CA THR A 58 1.41 18.71 -2.21
C THR A 58 1.75 19.16 -0.80
N VAL A 59 3.01 18.94 -0.39
CA VAL A 59 3.57 19.37 0.89
C VAL A 59 4.65 20.41 0.62
N VAL A 60 4.53 21.57 1.26
CA VAL A 60 5.58 22.60 1.26
C VAL A 60 6.25 22.58 2.63
N VAL A 61 7.55 22.30 2.63
CA VAL A 61 8.39 22.31 3.84
C VAL A 61 9.24 23.56 3.78
N SER A 62 9.06 24.47 4.75
CA SER A 62 9.89 25.66 4.90
C SER A 62 10.97 25.43 5.97
N PRO A 63 12.06 26.23 5.95
CA PRO A 63 12.97 26.32 7.09
C PRO A 63 12.27 26.71 8.40
#